data_AF-A0A2Y9D9M9-F1
#
_entry.id   AF-A0A2Y9D9M9-F1
#
_cell.length_a   1.000
_cell.length_b   1.000
_cell.length_c   1.000
_cell.angle_alpha   90.00
_cell.angle_beta   90.00
_cell.angle_gamma   90.00
#
_symmetry.space_group_name_H-M   'P 1'
#
loop_
_entity.id
_entity.type
_entity.pdbx_description
1 polymer ?
#
loop_
_entity_poly.entity_id
_entity_poly.type
_entity_poly.pdbx_seq_one_letter_code
_entity_poly.pdbx_strand_id
1 'polypeptide(L)'
;MAFLLHLLVCIFGTGSWVAINGLWVELPLLVTELPESWYLPSYLTVIIQLANIGPLLVTLLHHFRPSCLPEVPVIFTIVCVGTITCVLFAFLWNMTSWVLDGHHSIAFMVLTFFLALVDCTSSVTFLPFMSRLPARYLNTFFVGEGLSGLLPALVALAQGSGLTTCVNITNTPDTTPSPVTNRTIGITQGASSTLVSAFTGTTASTVHLESRYLPANFSPLVFFLLLSFMMACCLVAFFLLQRQPRHWEASTEDLFSSQIILHSIRPQEKQDLGLPGPEGSSKDQGPLEEETAPLHPVQLTFIYLLVAFVNALTNGVLPSVQTYSCLSYGPVTYHLSATLSSMANPLACFFAMFLPSRSLPFLGVLVVFGTGFGAYNMAMAVMSPCPLLQGHWGGEVLIVASWVLFSGCLSYVKAMLGMILRDRSRSALLWCGAAVQLGSLVGALLMFPLVNVLRLFSSADFCSLQC
;
A
#
# COMPACT_ATOMS: atom_id res chain seq x y z
N MET A 1 -29.95 14.61 -6.16
CA MET A 1 -28.63 15.20 -6.49
C MET A 1 -27.55 14.83 -5.48
N ALA A 2 -27.79 14.93 -4.17
CA ALA A 2 -26.78 14.61 -3.15
C ALA A 2 -26.22 13.17 -3.21
N PHE A 3 -27.07 12.16 -3.44
CA PHE A 3 -26.61 10.77 -3.59
C PHE A 3 -25.64 10.59 -4.77
N LEU A 4 -25.95 11.20 -5.92
CA LEU A 4 -25.08 11.15 -7.10
C LEU A 4 -23.72 11.79 -6.82
N LEU A 5 -23.68 12.93 -6.12
CA LEU A 5 -22.41 13.56 -5.72
C LEU A 5 -21.60 12.67 -4.76
N HIS A 6 -22.26 12.04 -3.77
CA HIS A 6 -21.58 11.08 -2.89
C HIS A 6 -21.01 9.90 -3.67
N LEU A 7 -21.77 9.34 -4.63
CA LEU A 7 -21.29 8.26 -5.48
C LEU A 7 -20.09 8.69 -6.34
N LEU A 8 -20.16 9.85 -7.00
CA LEU A 8 -19.07 10.36 -7.84
C LEU A 8 -17.80 10.65 -7.01
N VAL A 9 -17.95 11.24 -5.82
CA VAL A 9 -16.83 11.49 -4.91
C VAL A 9 -16.22 10.18 -4.40
N CYS A 10 -17.04 9.17 -4.12
CA CYS A 10 -16.56 7.86 -3.71
C CYS A 10 -15.72 7.20 -4.83
N ILE A 11 -16.23 7.22 -6.08
CA ILE A 11 -15.51 6.69 -7.26
C ILE A 11 -14.25 7.52 -7.56
N PHE A 12 -14.27 8.83 -7.31
CA PHE A 12 -13.08 9.65 -7.44
C PHE A 12 -12.02 9.30 -6.38
N GLY A 13 -12.45 9.05 -5.14
CA GLY A 13 -11.59 8.61 -4.05
C GLY A 13 -10.96 7.24 -4.29
N THR A 14 -11.67 6.27 -4.89
CA THR A 14 -11.09 4.95 -5.19
C THR A 14 -9.89 5.05 -6.12
N GLY A 15 -9.93 5.95 -7.10
CA GLY A 15 -8.84 6.12 -8.08
C GLY A 15 -7.53 6.70 -7.53
N SER A 16 -7.46 7.03 -6.23
CA SER A 16 -6.24 7.58 -5.62
C SER A 16 -5.15 6.53 -5.33
N TRP A 17 -5.55 5.30 -5.03
CA TRP A 17 -4.63 4.22 -4.62
C TRP A 17 -4.96 2.86 -5.24
N VAL A 18 -5.98 2.77 -6.11
CA VAL A 18 -6.46 1.49 -6.66
C VAL A 18 -5.39 0.74 -7.44
N ALA A 19 -4.47 1.45 -8.10
CA ALA A 19 -3.45 0.84 -8.91
C ALA A 19 -2.41 0.11 -8.04
N ILE A 20 -1.77 0.83 -7.12
CA ILE A 20 -0.77 0.22 -6.23
C ILE A 20 -1.40 -0.80 -5.28
N ASN A 21 -2.59 -0.52 -4.72
CA ASN A 21 -3.28 -1.52 -3.89
C ASN A 21 -3.63 -2.78 -4.69
N GLY A 22 -4.03 -2.63 -5.95
CA GLY A 22 -4.24 -3.73 -6.88
C GLY A 22 -2.99 -4.58 -7.10
N LEU A 23 -1.81 -3.96 -7.23
CA LEU A 23 -0.55 -4.69 -7.35
C LEU A 23 -0.21 -5.47 -6.07
N TRP A 24 -0.39 -4.88 -4.89
CA TRP A 24 -0.10 -5.54 -3.62
C TRP A 24 -0.99 -6.77 -3.40
N VAL A 25 -2.26 -6.72 -3.76
CA VAL A 25 -3.15 -7.89 -3.62
C VAL A 25 -2.84 -8.98 -4.65
N GLU A 26 -2.33 -8.64 -5.84
CA GLU A 26 -1.99 -9.61 -6.89
C GLU A 26 -0.60 -10.24 -6.71
N LEU A 27 0.18 -9.78 -5.73
CA LEU A 27 1.50 -10.32 -5.41
C LEU A 27 1.57 -11.86 -5.28
N PRO A 28 0.62 -12.57 -4.65
CA PRO A 28 0.69 -14.03 -4.51
C PRO A 28 0.82 -14.76 -5.85
N LEU A 29 0.30 -14.19 -6.94
CA LEU A 29 0.42 -14.71 -8.29
C LEU A 29 1.64 -14.11 -9.00
N LEU A 30 1.92 -12.81 -8.85
CA LEU A 30 3.06 -12.18 -9.51
C LEU A 30 4.41 -12.76 -9.08
N VAL A 31 4.56 -13.16 -7.80
CA VAL A 31 5.79 -13.78 -7.29
C VAL A 31 6.05 -15.17 -7.87
N THR A 32 5.08 -15.81 -8.52
CA THR A 32 5.26 -17.13 -9.16
C THR A 32 5.59 -17.01 -10.65
N GLU A 33 5.16 -15.91 -11.28
CA GLU A 33 5.30 -15.70 -12.73
C GLU A 33 6.50 -14.81 -13.10
N LEU A 34 6.82 -13.81 -12.27
CA LEU A 34 7.90 -12.87 -12.56
C LEU A 34 9.26 -13.39 -12.07
N PRO A 35 10.35 -13.15 -12.84
CA PRO A 35 11.69 -13.61 -12.49
C PRO A 35 12.22 -13.10 -11.14
N GLU A 36 11.72 -11.96 -10.66
CA GLU A 36 12.09 -11.42 -9.34
C GLU A 36 11.57 -12.27 -8.17
N SER A 37 10.54 -13.08 -8.37
CA SER A 37 9.95 -13.97 -7.37
C SER A 37 9.61 -13.27 -6.05
N TRP A 38 9.93 -13.85 -4.89
CA TRP A 38 9.62 -13.30 -3.56
C TRP A 38 10.40 -12.01 -3.24
N TYR A 39 11.38 -11.64 -4.06
CA TYR A 39 12.06 -10.36 -3.94
C TYR A 39 11.21 -9.19 -4.49
N LEU A 40 10.23 -9.47 -5.33
CA LEU A 40 9.38 -8.47 -6.00
C LEU A 40 8.81 -7.39 -5.05
N PRO A 41 8.26 -7.70 -3.86
CA PRO A 41 7.76 -6.68 -2.93
C PRO A 41 8.82 -5.63 -2.54
N SER A 42 10.07 -6.03 -2.38
CA SER A 42 11.15 -5.10 -2.04
C SER A 42 11.51 -4.16 -3.21
N TYR A 43 11.43 -4.63 -4.46
CA TYR A 43 11.53 -3.77 -5.65
C TYR A 43 10.37 -2.78 -5.70
N LEU A 44 9.13 -3.24 -5.48
CA LEU A 44 7.94 -2.41 -5.44
C LEU A 44 8.09 -1.28 -4.42
N THR A 45 8.53 -1.61 -3.19
CA THR A 45 8.77 -0.61 -2.14
C THR A 45 9.75 0.46 -2.61
N VAL A 46 10.90 0.10 -3.17
CA VAL A 46 11.89 1.09 -3.65
C VAL A 46 11.30 1.95 -4.77
N ILE A 47 10.59 1.36 -5.73
CA ILE A 47 9.97 2.07 -6.85
C ILE A 47 8.92 3.07 -6.36
N ILE A 48 8.06 2.67 -5.41
CA ILE A 48 7.07 3.54 -4.78
C ILE A 48 7.77 4.69 -4.05
N GLN A 49 8.91 4.42 -3.41
CA GLN A 49 9.68 5.48 -2.76
C GLN A 49 10.27 6.48 -3.74
N LEU A 50 10.75 6.05 -4.91
CA LEU A 50 11.22 6.94 -5.97
C LEU A 50 10.09 7.81 -6.55
N ALA A 51 8.87 7.26 -6.62
CA ALA A 51 7.69 7.98 -7.10
C ALA A 51 7.25 9.15 -6.21
N ASN A 52 7.73 9.24 -4.96
CA ASN A 52 7.51 10.43 -4.09
C ASN A 52 8.08 11.74 -4.67
N ILE A 53 8.88 11.66 -5.74
CA ILE A 53 9.26 12.83 -6.54
C ILE A 53 8.05 13.61 -7.08
N GLY A 54 6.92 12.94 -7.35
CA GLY A 54 5.69 13.58 -7.83
C GLY A 54 5.10 14.59 -6.82
N PRO A 55 4.74 14.17 -5.60
CA PRO A 55 4.32 15.08 -4.54
C PRO A 55 5.31 16.21 -4.25
N LEU A 56 6.61 15.90 -4.27
CA LEU A 56 7.66 16.89 -4.06
C LEU A 56 7.64 17.96 -5.16
N LEU A 57 7.55 17.55 -6.42
CA LEU A 57 7.48 18.45 -7.58
C LEU A 57 6.25 19.36 -7.50
N VAL A 58 5.08 18.80 -7.18
CA VAL A 58 3.83 19.58 -7.01
C VAL A 58 3.98 20.59 -5.88
N THR A 59 4.54 20.18 -4.75
CA THR A 59 4.72 21.06 -3.58
C THR A 59 5.69 22.21 -3.87
N LEU A 60 6.85 21.91 -4.48
CA LEU A 60 7.84 22.92 -4.86
C LEU A 60 7.28 23.88 -5.91
N LEU A 61 6.56 23.37 -6.90
CA LEU A 61 5.99 24.21 -7.95
C LEU A 61 4.87 25.11 -7.38
N HIS A 62 4.07 24.63 -6.43
CA HIS A 62 3.10 25.46 -5.73
C HIS A 62 3.77 26.51 -4.82
N HIS A 63 4.94 26.21 -4.26
CA HIS A 63 5.73 27.15 -3.47
C HIS A 63 6.36 28.27 -4.31
N PHE A 64 6.98 27.93 -5.44
CA PHE A 64 7.67 28.90 -6.29
C PHE A 64 6.77 29.61 -7.30
N ARG A 65 5.69 28.96 -7.76
CA ARG A 65 4.79 29.46 -8.82
C ARG A 65 3.32 29.08 -8.52
N PRO A 66 2.69 29.70 -7.51
CA PRO A 66 1.31 29.36 -7.10
C PRO A 66 0.28 29.51 -8.22
N SER A 67 0.52 30.40 -9.19
CA SER A 67 -0.37 30.66 -10.32
C SER A 67 -0.25 29.66 -11.48
N CYS A 68 0.83 28.86 -11.52
CA CYS A 68 1.14 27.99 -12.68
C CYS A 68 0.48 26.60 -12.62
N LEU A 69 -0.13 26.22 -11.49
CA LEU A 69 -0.76 24.92 -11.30
C LEU A 69 -2.27 25.05 -11.03
N PRO A 70 -3.09 25.16 -12.07
CA PRO A 70 -4.53 25.02 -11.90
C PRO A 70 -4.86 23.59 -11.47
N GLU A 71 -5.56 23.43 -10.33
CA GLU A 71 -5.87 22.12 -9.73
C GLU A 71 -6.56 21.14 -10.71
N VAL A 72 -7.54 21.63 -11.49
CA VAL A 72 -8.36 20.78 -12.36
C VAL A 72 -7.54 20.16 -13.52
N PRO A 73 -6.77 20.91 -14.33
CA PRO A 73 -5.87 20.33 -15.33
C PRO A 73 -4.83 19.37 -14.77
N VAL A 74 -4.31 19.62 -13.56
CA VAL A 74 -3.34 18.73 -12.90
C VAL A 74 -4.00 17.38 -12.59
N ILE A 75 -5.19 17.39 -11.98
CA ILE A 75 -5.93 16.16 -11.67
C ILE A 75 -6.27 15.39 -12.96
N PHE A 76 -6.77 16.07 -14.00
CA PHE A 76 -7.00 15.41 -15.30
C PHE A 76 -5.74 14.75 -15.85
N THR A 77 -4.60 15.45 -15.78
CA THR A 77 -3.31 14.91 -16.27
C THR A 77 -2.93 13.65 -15.49
N ILE A 78 -2.99 13.70 -14.15
CA ILE A 78 -2.67 12.57 -13.27
C ILE A 78 -3.56 11.37 -13.57
N VAL A 79 -4.88 11.56 -13.64
CA VAL A 79 -5.82 10.44 -13.86
C VAL A 79 -5.73 9.90 -15.29
N CYS A 80 -5.49 10.74 -16.30
CA CYS A 80 -5.23 10.29 -17.67
C CYS A 80 -3.95 9.46 -17.76
N VAL A 81 -2.85 9.93 -17.16
CA VAL A 81 -1.59 9.15 -17.09
C VAL A 81 -1.82 7.83 -16.37
N GLY A 82 -2.53 7.84 -15.24
CA GLY A 82 -2.88 6.61 -14.51
C GLY A 82 -3.70 5.64 -15.33
N THR A 83 -4.73 6.14 -16.04
CA THR A 83 -5.58 5.30 -16.91
C THR A 83 -4.78 4.68 -18.04
N ILE A 84 -3.97 5.47 -18.75
CA ILE A 84 -3.12 4.97 -19.85
C ILE A 84 -2.10 3.96 -19.31
N THR A 85 -1.47 4.25 -18.17
CA THR A 85 -0.49 3.37 -17.55
C THR A 85 -1.12 2.05 -17.13
N CYS A 86 -2.30 2.04 -16.49
CA CYS A 86 -3.02 0.81 -16.14
C CYS A 86 -3.37 -0.03 -17.36
N VAL A 87 -3.80 0.59 -18.47
CA VAL A 87 -4.08 -0.12 -19.72
C VAL A 87 -2.80 -0.76 -20.26
N LEU A 88 -1.71 -0.01 -20.34
CA LEU A 88 -0.41 -0.54 -20.79
C LEU A 88 0.09 -1.66 -19.87
N PHE A 89 -0.06 -1.50 -18.56
CA PHE A 89 0.31 -2.49 -17.55
C PHE A 89 -0.37 -3.82 -17.81
N ALA A 90 -1.67 -3.81 -18.11
CA ALA A 90 -2.43 -5.03 -18.38
C ALA A 90 -1.83 -5.88 -19.51
N PHE A 91 -1.23 -5.27 -20.53
CA PHE A 91 -0.62 -5.98 -21.66
C PHE A 91 0.88 -6.27 -21.51
N LEU A 92 1.58 -5.50 -20.68
CA LEU A 92 3.05 -5.52 -20.60
C LEU A 92 3.61 -6.09 -19.29
N TRP A 93 2.76 -6.48 -18.33
CA TRP A 93 3.19 -6.95 -17.00
C TRP A 93 4.10 -8.17 -17.03
N ASN A 94 3.94 -9.09 -17.99
CA ASN A 94 4.73 -10.33 -18.10
C ASN A 94 5.91 -10.23 -19.09
N MET A 95 6.19 -9.04 -19.63
CA MET A 95 7.30 -8.85 -20.56
C MET A 95 8.63 -8.83 -19.81
N THR A 96 9.49 -9.79 -20.10
CA THR A 96 10.83 -9.90 -19.51
C THR A 96 11.90 -9.41 -20.49
N SER A 97 12.95 -8.81 -19.95
CA SER A 97 14.10 -8.31 -20.69
C SER A 97 15.40 -8.74 -20.01
N TRP A 98 16.46 -8.92 -20.79
CA TRP A 98 17.76 -9.34 -20.26
C TRP A 98 18.58 -8.13 -19.79
N VAL A 99 18.92 -8.08 -18.50
CA VAL A 99 19.70 -6.99 -17.88
C VAL A 99 20.62 -7.59 -16.81
N LEU A 100 21.87 -7.12 -16.71
CA LEU A 100 22.85 -7.52 -15.66
C LEU A 100 22.92 -9.05 -15.41
N ASP A 101 23.00 -9.83 -16.49
CA ASP A 101 23.10 -11.30 -16.47
C ASP A 101 21.86 -12.05 -15.93
N GLY A 102 20.69 -11.42 -15.94
CA GLY A 102 19.42 -12.05 -15.57
C GLY A 102 18.22 -11.58 -16.39
N HIS A 103 17.13 -12.35 -16.35
CA HIS A 103 15.83 -11.88 -16.81
C HIS A 103 15.20 -10.98 -15.75
N HIS A 104 14.74 -9.81 -16.18
CA HIS A 104 14.08 -8.84 -15.32
C HIS A 104 12.82 -8.28 -15.99
N SER A 105 11.81 -8.00 -15.17
CA SER A 105 10.50 -7.47 -15.56
C SER A 105 10.55 -5.94 -15.68
N ILE A 106 11.45 -5.41 -16.53
CA ILE A 106 11.71 -3.96 -16.58
C ILE A 106 10.46 -3.17 -16.99
N ALA A 107 9.66 -3.68 -17.93
CA ALA A 107 8.40 -3.05 -18.32
C ALA A 107 7.43 -2.93 -17.12
N PHE A 108 7.29 -4.00 -16.35
CA PHE A 108 6.52 -4.02 -15.11
C PHE A 108 7.04 -2.97 -14.11
N MET A 109 8.35 -2.90 -13.89
CA MET A 109 8.95 -1.96 -12.93
C MET A 109 8.75 -0.49 -13.33
N VAL A 110 8.94 -0.17 -14.62
CA VAL A 110 8.75 1.18 -15.17
C VAL A 110 7.28 1.60 -15.09
N LEU A 111 6.35 0.71 -15.47
CA LEU A 111 4.93 1.03 -15.38
C LEU A 111 4.47 1.14 -13.92
N THR A 112 5.02 0.32 -13.01
CA THR A 112 4.78 0.47 -11.56
C THR A 112 5.26 1.81 -11.04
N PHE A 113 6.39 2.33 -11.53
CA PHE A 113 6.84 3.68 -11.18
C PHE A 113 5.82 4.75 -11.58
N PHE A 114 5.25 4.68 -12.78
CA PHE A 114 4.22 5.63 -13.22
C PHE A 114 2.91 5.48 -12.44
N LEU A 115 2.50 4.25 -12.12
CA LEU A 115 1.34 4.01 -11.24
C LEU A 115 1.56 4.59 -9.85
N ALA A 116 2.73 4.33 -9.24
CA ALA A 116 3.09 4.89 -7.95
C ALA A 116 3.18 6.43 -8.02
N LEU A 117 3.68 6.99 -9.12
CA LEU A 117 3.77 8.44 -9.31
C LEU A 117 2.37 9.07 -9.32
N VAL A 118 1.42 8.43 -10.00
CA VAL A 118 0.01 8.83 -10.03
C VAL A 118 -0.60 8.74 -8.63
N ASP A 119 -0.45 7.61 -7.94
CA ASP A 119 -1.08 7.35 -6.65
C ASP A 119 -0.53 8.29 -5.56
N CYS A 120 0.80 8.43 -5.46
CA CYS A 120 1.43 9.35 -4.52
C CYS A 120 1.03 10.81 -4.80
N THR A 121 1.02 11.24 -6.07
CA THR A 121 0.70 12.63 -6.44
C THR A 121 -0.80 12.94 -6.28
N SER A 122 -1.67 11.96 -6.50
CA SER A 122 -3.12 12.11 -6.32
C SER A 122 -3.46 12.46 -4.86
N SER A 123 -2.77 11.85 -3.89
CA SER A 123 -2.96 12.06 -2.46
C SER A 123 -2.74 13.53 -2.03
N VAL A 124 -1.86 14.26 -2.72
CA VAL A 124 -1.60 15.68 -2.43
C VAL A 124 -2.40 16.65 -3.30
N THR A 125 -2.95 16.20 -4.43
CA THR A 125 -3.67 17.05 -5.39
C THR A 125 -5.19 16.93 -5.30
N PHE A 126 -5.73 15.78 -4.90
CA PHE A 126 -7.17 15.52 -4.85
C PHE A 126 -7.83 16.18 -3.64
N LEU A 127 -7.15 16.18 -2.48
CA LEU A 127 -7.66 16.80 -1.25
C LEU A 127 -7.91 18.31 -1.39
N PRO A 128 -6.99 19.12 -1.98
CA PRO A 128 -7.27 20.53 -2.30
C PRO A 128 -8.54 20.73 -3.13
N PHE A 129 -8.77 19.91 -4.15
CA PHE A 129 -10.00 19.97 -4.94
C PHE A 129 -11.23 19.63 -4.09
N MET A 130 -11.15 18.58 -3.27
CA MET A 130 -12.24 18.18 -2.38
C MET A 130 -12.58 19.25 -1.33
N SER A 131 -11.63 20.10 -0.94
CA SER A 131 -11.88 21.23 -0.03
C SER A 131 -12.83 22.30 -0.61
N ARG A 132 -13.08 22.28 -1.92
CA ARG A 132 -14.06 23.15 -2.60
C ARG A 132 -15.49 22.63 -2.49
N LEU A 133 -15.67 21.38 -2.05
CA LEU A 133 -16.96 20.74 -1.81
C LEU A 133 -17.28 20.78 -0.31
N PRO A 134 -18.54 20.58 0.11
CA PRO A 134 -18.88 20.67 1.53
C PRO A 134 -18.25 19.52 2.29
N ALA A 135 -17.88 19.77 3.55
CA ALA A 135 -17.09 18.84 4.36
C ALA A 135 -17.70 17.42 4.44
N ARG A 136 -19.03 17.28 4.33
CA ARG A 136 -19.72 15.97 4.24
C ARG A 136 -19.20 15.05 3.13
N TYR A 137 -18.67 15.60 2.03
CA TYR A 137 -18.14 14.83 0.92
C TYR A 137 -16.67 14.42 1.13
N LEU A 138 -15.91 15.09 2.01
CA LEU A 138 -14.57 14.63 2.40
C LEU A 138 -14.64 13.25 3.05
N ASN A 139 -15.63 13.02 3.92
CA ASN A 139 -15.85 11.70 4.52
C ASN A 139 -16.09 10.63 3.46
N THR A 140 -16.82 10.98 2.40
CA THR A 140 -17.11 10.04 1.30
C THR A 140 -15.89 9.78 0.42
N PHE A 141 -15.01 10.78 0.27
CA PHE A 141 -13.74 10.62 -0.41
C PHE A 141 -12.85 9.60 0.32
N PHE A 142 -12.72 9.70 1.65
CA PHE A 142 -11.95 8.73 2.45
C PHE A 142 -12.55 7.32 2.43
N VAL A 143 -13.88 7.20 2.38
CA VAL A 143 -14.53 5.90 2.13
C VAL A 143 -14.12 5.34 0.78
N GLY A 144 -14.12 6.17 -0.27
CA GLY A 144 -13.62 5.79 -1.60
C GLY A 144 -12.16 5.34 -1.58
N GLU A 145 -11.30 6.09 -0.90
CA GLU A 145 -9.88 5.73 -0.72
C GLU A 145 -9.73 4.37 -0.03
N GLY A 146 -10.54 4.03 0.98
CA GLY A 146 -10.54 2.69 1.58
C GLY A 146 -11.07 1.59 0.65
N LEU A 147 -12.05 1.90 -0.19
CA LEU A 147 -12.55 0.96 -1.20
C LEU A 147 -11.51 0.67 -2.30
N SER A 148 -10.50 1.52 -2.46
CA SER A 148 -9.41 1.30 -3.42
C SER A 148 -8.58 0.04 -3.12
N GLY A 149 -8.52 -0.41 -1.86
CA GLY A 149 -7.89 -1.67 -1.47
C GLY A 149 -8.88 -2.83 -1.41
N LEU A 150 -10.10 -2.59 -0.93
CA LEU A 150 -11.12 -3.63 -0.80
C LEU A 150 -11.60 -4.19 -2.15
N LEU A 151 -11.85 -3.33 -3.13
CA LEU A 151 -12.41 -3.76 -4.42
C LEU A 151 -11.43 -4.67 -5.20
N PRO A 152 -10.14 -4.30 -5.39
CA PRO A 152 -9.18 -5.20 -6.01
C PRO A 152 -9.00 -6.51 -5.25
N ALA A 153 -9.01 -6.48 -3.91
CA ALA A 153 -8.87 -7.69 -3.12
C ALA A 153 -10.02 -8.69 -3.32
N LEU A 154 -11.25 -8.21 -3.37
CA LEU A 154 -12.41 -9.07 -3.65
C LEU A 154 -12.29 -9.71 -5.04
N VAL A 155 -11.78 -8.95 -6.02
CA VAL A 155 -11.51 -9.47 -7.37
C VAL A 155 -10.39 -10.51 -7.34
N ALA A 156 -9.27 -10.26 -6.64
CA ALA A 156 -8.16 -11.20 -6.52
C ALA A 156 -8.53 -12.49 -5.76
N LEU A 157 -9.41 -12.39 -4.76
CA LEU A 157 -9.95 -13.56 -4.07
C LEU A 157 -10.87 -14.37 -4.99
N ALA A 158 -11.75 -13.69 -5.75
CA ALA A 158 -12.60 -14.35 -6.76
C ALA A 158 -11.78 -14.96 -7.91
N GLN A 159 -10.62 -14.37 -8.24
CA GLN A 159 -9.65 -14.91 -9.17
C GLN A 159 -9.01 -16.21 -8.66
N GLY A 160 -8.96 -16.41 -7.33
CA GLY A 160 -8.15 -17.46 -6.72
C GLY A 160 -6.66 -17.15 -6.81
N SER A 161 -6.28 -15.87 -6.72
CA SER A 161 -4.90 -15.40 -6.85
C SER A 161 -4.00 -16.08 -5.80
N GLY A 162 -3.06 -16.91 -6.27
CA GLY A 162 -2.12 -17.65 -5.43
C GLY A 162 -2.69 -18.88 -4.72
N LEU A 163 -3.89 -19.38 -5.08
CA LEU A 163 -4.47 -20.56 -4.40
C LEU A 163 -3.62 -21.82 -4.63
N THR A 164 -3.25 -22.53 -3.57
CA THR A 164 -2.39 -23.72 -3.63
C THR A 164 -3.10 -24.98 -3.15
N THR A 165 -2.76 -26.12 -3.75
CA THR A 165 -3.16 -27.46 -3.29
C THR A 165 -1.95 -28.30 -2.98
N CYS A 166 -2.01 -29.09 -1.93
CA CYS A 166 -0.91 -29.96 -1.53
C CYS A 166 -0.96 -31.27 -2.30
N VAL A 167 0.13 -31.61 -2.97
CA VAL A 167 0.28 -32.87 -3.71
C VAL A 167 1.40 -33.70 -3.12
N ASN A 168 1.18 -35.02 -3.01
CA ASN A 168 2.18 -35.96 -2.54
C ASN A 168 3.14 -36.31 -3.69
N ILE A 169 4.42 -36.00 -3.53
CA ILE A 169 5.46 -36.35 -4.50
C ILE A 169 6.28 -37.51 -3.95
N THR A 170 6.31 -38.60 -4.72
CA THR A 170 7.08 -39.80 -4.40
C THR A 170 8.37 -39.76 -5.20
N ASN A 171 9.50 -39.47 -4.56
CA ASN A 171 10.79 -39.55 -5.23
C ASN A 171 11.16 -41.03 -5.37
N THR A 172 11.03 -41.59 -6.57
CA THR A 172 11.65 -42.87 -6.90
C THR A 172 13.14 -42.64 -7.12
N PRO A 173 14.05 -43.34 -6.42
CA PRO A 173 15.48 -43.15 -6.62
C PRO A 173 15.85 -43.48 -8.08
N ASP A 174 16.49 -42.53 -8.74
CA ASP A 174 16.90 -42.59 -10.14
C ASP A 174 17.63 -43.91 -10.47
N THR A 175 16.99 -44.75 -11.27
CA THR A 175 17.74 -45.68 -12.12
C THR A 175 17.80 -45.05 -13.50
N THR A 176 18.91 -44.34 -13.77
CA THR A 176 19.47 -43.89 -15.08
C THR A 176 18.51 -43.65 -16.26
N PRO A 177 18.64 -42.52 -16.99
CA PRO A 177 17.81 -42.23 -18.14
C PRO A 177 18.11 -43.22 -19.28
N SER A 178 17.07 -43.89 -19.80
CA SER A 178 17.16 -44.64 -21.06
C SER A 178 16.13 -44.13 -22.05
N PRO A 179 16.49 -44.06 -23.34
CA PRO A 179 15.97 -43.09 -24.28
C PRO A 179 14.58 -43.48 -24.80
N VAL A 180 13.88 -42.46 -25.29
CA VAL A 180 12.78 -42.52 -26.25
C VAL A 180 12.83 -43.78 -27.11
N THR A 181 11.79 -44.62 -27.11
CA THR A 181 11.44 -45.43 -28.29
C THR A 181 9.94 -45.71 -28.38
N ASN A 182 9.45 -45.54 -29.60
CA ASN A 182 8.08 -45.68 -30.07
C ASN A 182 7.40 -47.01 -29.74
N ARG A 183 6.11 -46.89 -29.42
CA ARG A 183 4.98 -47.75 -29.77
C ARG A 183 5.29 -48.84 -30.82
N THR A 184 5.30 -50.12 -30.44
CA THR A 184 4.76 -51.23 -31.27
C THR A 184 4.45 -52.47 -30.44
N ILE A 185 3.34 -53.11 -30.79
CA ILE A 185 2.70 -54.29 -30.20
C ILE A 185 3.41 -55.57 -30.66
N GLY A 186 3.58 -56.57 -29.77
CA GLY A 186 4.02 -57.93 -30.13
C GLY A 186 3.97 -58.92 -28.97
N ILE A 187 3.24 -60.02 -29.17
CA ILE A 187 2.88 -61.11 -28.23
C ILE A 187 3.98 -62.20 -28.19
N THR A 188 4.25 -62.83 -27.02
CA THR A 188 4.17 -64.32 -26.77
C THR A 188 4.82 -64.78 -25.45
N GLN A 189 4.02 -65.54 -24.67
CA GLN A 189 4.27 -66.75 -23.83
C GLN A 189 5.66 -67.08 -23.20
N GLY A 190 5.62 -67.54 -21.93
CA GLY A 190 6.62 -68.47 -21.38
C GLY A 190 6.69 -68.47 -19.85
N ALA A 191 6.64 -69.64 -19.22
CA ALA A 191 6.32 -69.85 -17.80
C ALA A 191 7.52 -70.09 -16.87
N SER A 192 7.21 -70.03 -15.56
CA SER A 192 7.76 -70.80 -14.44
C SER A 192 8.99 -70.31 -13.65
N SER A 193 8.68 -70.02 -12.37
CA SER A 193 9.42 -70.33 -11.13
C SER A 193 10.81 -69.75 -10.90
N THR A 194 10.93 -68.89 -9.88
CA THR A 194 11.63 -69.26 -8.63
C THR A 194 11.37 -68.22 -7.54
N LEU A 195 10.79 -68.69 -6.43
CA LEU A 195 10.81 -68.03 -5.13
C LEU A 195 12.27 -67.96 -4.65
N VAL A 196 12.83 -66.76 -4.60
CA VAL A 196 13.95 -66.45 -3.70
C VAL A 196 13.53 -65.25 -2.86
N SER A 197 13.13 -65.57 -1.64
CA SER A 197 13.11 -64.64 -0.53
C SER A 197 14.54 -64.19 -0.25
N ALA A 198 14.83 -62.93 -0.54
CA ALA A 198 15.98 -62.24 0.03
C ALA A 198 15.53 -60.81 0.37
N PHE A 199 15.32 -60.58 1.66
CA PHE A 199 15.23 -59.27 2.27
C PHE A 199 16.37 -58.38 1.75
N THR A 200 16.05 -57.39 0.91
CA THR A 200 16.98 -56.31 0.57
C THR A 200 16.23 -55.00 0.54
N GLY A 201 16.47 -54.19 1.59
CA GLY A 201 16.31 -52.74 1.63
C GLY A 201 14.99 -52.19 1.06
N THR A 202 13.99 -52.02 1.92
CA THR A 202 12.95 -51.04 1.70
C THR A 202 13.63 -49.66 1.61
N THR A 203 14.00 -49.22 0.41
CA THR A 203 14.34 -47.83 0.17
C THR A 203 13.07 -47.05 0.46
N ALA A 204 13.01 -46.40 1.63
CA ALA A 204 11.89 -45.56 2.01
C ALA A 204 11.74 -44.47 0.93
N SER A 205 10.74 -44.62 0.08
CA SER A 205 10.30 -43.54 -0.79
C SER A 205 9.86 -42.41 0.13
N THR A 206 10.68 -41.36 0.23
CA THR A 206 10.31 -40.14 0.96
C THR A 206 9.19 -39.47 0.18
N VAL A 207 7.96 -39.64 0.69
CA VAL A 207 6.82 -38.85 0.24
C VAL A 207 6.93 -37.49 0.89
N HIS A 208 7.11 -36.44 0.10
CA HIS A 208 7.04 -35.07 0.59
C HIS A 208 5.84 -34.36 -0.05
N LEU A 209 5.24 -33.43 0.69
CA LEU A 209 4.17 -32.58 0.21
C LEU A 209 4.77 -31.32 -0.39
N GLU A 210 4.38 -31.00 -1.62
CA GLU A 210 4.74 -29.76 -2.30
C GLU A 210 3.46 -28.98 -2.64
N SER A 211 3.51 -27.65 -2.58
CA SER A 211 2.40 -26.83 -3.04
C SER A 211 2.36 -26.76 -4.57
N ARG A 212 1.19 -27.12 -5.11
CA ARG A 212 0.87 -26.90 -6.52
C ARG A 212 -0.13 -25.76 -6.63
N TYR A 213 0.28 -24.69 -7.31
CA TYR A 213 -0.60 -23.57 -7.62
C TYR A 213 -1.75 -24.04 -8.51
N LEU A 214 -2.97 -23.68 -8.11
CA LEU A 214 -4.17 -23.85 -8.91
C LEU A 214 -4.19 -22.78 -10.00
N PRO A 215 -4.71 -23.10 -11.20
CA PRO A 215 -4.93 -22.10 -12.21
C PRO A 215 -5.94 -21.08 -11.68
N ALA A 216 -5.60 -19.80 -11.81
CA ALA A 216 -6.53 -18.72 -11.51
C ALA A 216 -7.79 -18.85 -12.38
N ASN A 217 -8.96 -18.52 -11.80
CA ASN A 217 -10.25 -18.56 -12.49
C ASN A 217 -10.27 -17.65 -13.74
N PHE A 218 -9.47 -16.59 -13.72
CA PHE A 218 -9.16 -15.74 -14.87
C PHE A 218 -7.72 -15.24 -14.81
N SER A 219 -7.18 -14.78 -15.94
CA SER A 219 -5.77 -14.38 -16.03
C SER A 219 -5.48 -13.02 -15.40
N PRO A 220 -4.22 -12.73 -15.00
CA PRO A 220 -3.82 -11.41 -14.49
C PRO A 220 -4.09 -10.27 -15.48
N LEU A 221 -4.10 -10.55 -16.79
CA LEU A 221 -4.56 -9.60 -17.82
C LEU A 221 -5.97 -9.08 -17.52
N VAL A 222 -6.92 -9.95 -17.18
CA VAL A 222 -8.30 -9.56 -16.86
C VAL A 222 -8.33 -8.76 -15.56
N PHE A 223 -7.55 -9.16 -14.56
CA PHE A 223 -7.40 -8.42 -13.30
C PHE A 223 -6.92 -6.97 -13.55
N PHE A 224 -5.84 -6.79 -14.31
CA PHE A 224 -5.31 -5.46 -14.62
C PHE A 224 -6.23 -4.65 -15.53
N LEU A 225 -6.98 -5.29 -16.43
CA LEU A 225 -8.03 -4.61 -17.18
C LEU A 225 -9.16 -4.10 -16.27
N LEU A 226 -9.53 -4.84 -15.22
CA LEU A 226 -10.49 -4.38 -14.22
C LEU A 226 -9.94 -3.17 -13.44
N LEU A 227 -8.65 -3.17 -13.06
CA LEU A 227 -8.02 -1.97 -12.46
C LEU A 227 -8.04 -0.78 -13.42
N SER A 228 -7.77 -1.00 -14.70
CA SER A 228 -7.84 0.04 -15.73
C SER A 228 -9.26 0.61 -15.88
N PHE A 229 -10.28 -0.24 -15.78
CA PHE A 229 -11.68 0.16 -15.77
C PHE A 229 -12.02 1.01 -14.54
N MET A 230 -11.53 0.64 -13.35
CA MET A 230 -11.72 1.43 -12.13
C MET A 230 -11.06 2.82 -12.24
N MET A 231 -9.86 2.90 -12.83
CA MET A 231 -9.21 4.19 -13.11
C MET A 231 -9.97 5.02 -14.15
N ALA A 232 -10.50 4.40 -15.20
CA ALA A 232 -11.36 5.09 -16.16
C ALA A 232 -12.67 5.60 -15.51
N CYS A 233 -13.24 4.85 -14.56
CA CYS A 233 -14.39 5.30 -13.78
C CYS A 233 -14.05 6.53 -12.94
N CYS A 234 -12.86 6.59 -12.33
CA CYS A 234 -12.37 7.78 -11.63
C CYS A 234 -12.27 8.98 -12.57
N LEU A 235 -11.73 8.81 -13.79
CA LEU A 235 -11.65 9.87 -14.80
C LEU A 235 -13.04 10.43 -15.16
N VAL A 236 -13.99 9.53 -15.42
CA VAL A 236 -15.38 9.89 -15.74
C VAL A 236 -16.03 10.58 -14.54
N ALA A 237 -15.81 10.08 -13.32
CA ALA A 237 -16.36 10.67 -12.11
C ALA A 237 -15.86 12.10 -11.91
N PHE A 238 -14.55 12.34 -12.06
CA PHE A 238 -13.97 13.67 -11.97
C PHE A 238 -14.52 14.62 -13.05
N PHE A 239 -14.65 14.13 -14.28
CA PHE A 239 -15.25 14.89 -15.37
C PHE A 239 -16.71 15.29 -15.09
N LEU A 240 -17.50 14.39 -14.52
CA LEU A 240 -18.89 14.67 -14.15
C LEU A 240 -18.99 15.62 -12.96
N LEU A 241 -18.10 15.50 -11.96
CA LEU A 241 -18.01 16.46 -10.85
C LEU A 241 -17.73 17.87 -11.36
N GLN A 242 -16.89 18.02 -12.38
CA GLN A 242 -16.58 19.32 -12.99
C GLN A 242 -17.76 19.91 -13.80
N ARG A 243 -18.68 19.08 -14.28
CA ARG A 243 -19.86 19.53 -15.03
C ARG A 243 -21.05 19.92 -14.15
N GLN A 244 -21.03 19.63 -12.85
CA GLN A 244 -22.13 20.00 -11.97
C GLN A 244 -22.18 21.53 -11.79
N PRO A 245 -23.36 22.16 -11.90
CA PRO A 245 -23.50 23.60 -11.77
C PRO A 245 -23.02 24.05 -10.38
N ARG A 246 -22.19 25.10 -10.36
CA ARG A 246 -21.59 25.74 -9.17
C ARG A 246 -22.64 26.42 -8.28
N HIS A 247 -23.65 25.70 -7.81
CA HIS A 247 -24.62 26.22 -6.84
C HIS A 247 -24.00 26.19 -5.44
N TRP A 248 -22.90 26.91 -5.25
CA TRP A 248 -22.10 26.93 -4.03
C TRP A 248 -22.50 28.06 -3.04
N GLU A 249 -23.46 28.90 -3.41
CA GLU A 249 -23.84 30.09 -2.65
C GLU A 249 -24.67 29.80 -1.38
N ALA A 250 -25.20 28.58 -1.22
CA ALA A 250 -25.88 28.15 0.02
C ALA A 250 -24.89 27.62 1.09
N SER A 251 -23.61 27.45 0.75
CA SER A 251 -22.59 26.97 1.70
C SER A 251 -22.12 28.07 2.65
N THR A 252 -22.49 29.34 2.43
CA THR A 252 -21.99 30.50 3.18
C THR A 252 -22.47 30.53 4.63
N GLU A 253 -23.65 29.97 4.94
CA GLU A 253 -24.13 29.83 6.33
C GLU A 253 -23.49 28.64 7.05
N ASP A 254 -23.27 27.52 6.36
CA ASP A 254 -22.49 26.39 6.90
C ASP A 254 -20.99 26.74 7.02
N LEU A 255 -20.56 27.79 6.31
CA LEU A 255 -19.21 28.36 6.33
C LEU A 255 -18.89 29.09 7.64
N PHE A 256 -19.86 29.57 8.42
CA PHE A 256 -19.58 30.14 9.74
C PHE A 256 -19.32 29.04 10.78
N SER A 257 -20.04 27.93 10.69
CA SER A 257 -19.77 26.73 11.50
C SER A 257 -18.48 26.04 11.04
N SER A 258 -18.22 26.06 9.72
CA SER A 258 -17.02 25.50 9.11
C SER A 258 -15.84 26.46 9.05
N GLN A 259 -15.94 27.76 9.36
CA GLN A 259 -14.80 28.68 9.39
C GLN A 259 -13.82 28.31 10.51
N ILE A 260 -14.36 27.74 11.60
CA ILE A 260 -13.59 27.10 12.68
C ILE A 260 -12.82 25.86 12.16
N ILE A 261 -13.31 25.22 11.08
CA ILE A 261 -12.72 24.03 10.46
C ILE A 261 -11.83 24.38 9.23
N LEU A 262 -12.14 25.46 8.49
CA LEU A 262 -11.60 25.75 7.15
C LEU A 262 -10.52 26.85 7.14
N HIS A 263 -10.42 27.68 8.18
CA HIS A 263 -9.21 28.49 8.38
C HIS A 263 -7.95 27.63 8.58
N SER A 264 -8.14 26.30 8.71
CA SER A 264 -7.08 25.31 8.75
C SER A 264 -6.51 24.93 7.38
N ILE A 265 -7.19 25.11 6.22
CA ILE A 265 -6.78 24.49 4.92
C ILE A 265 -6.21 25.48 3.87
N ARG A 266 -6.27 26.81 4.03
CA ARG A 266 -5.65 27.75 3.07
C ARG A 266 -4.51 28.57 3.70
N PRO A 267 -3.33 28.67 3.04
CA PRO A 267 -2.21 29.47 3.55
C PRO A 267 -2.55 30.96 3.45
N GLN A 268 -2.48 31.64 4.60
CA GLN A 268 -2.68 33.08 4.69
C GLN A 268 -1.46 33.81 4.10
N GLU A 269 -1.60 34.28 2.86
CA GLU A 269 -0.78 35.38 2.33
C GLU A 269 -1.17 36.63 3.11
N LYS A 270 -0.26 37.13 3.95
CA LYS A 270 -0.31 38.53 4.40
C LYS A 270 0.17 39.39 3.23
N GLN A 271 -0.75 40.05 2.54
CA GLN A 271 -0.43 41.25 1.75
C GLN A 271 -0.36 42.43 2.70
N ASP A 272 0.86 42.83 3.04
CA ASP A 272 1.14 44.15 3.62
C ASP A 272 0.90 45.21 2.53
N LEU A 273 -0.23 45.91 2.60
CA LEU A 273 -0.41 47.19 1.93
C LEU A 273 -0.59 48.27 2.99
N GLY A 274 0.51 48.97 3.28
CA GLY A 274 0.53 50.10 4.19
C GLY A 274 -0.09 51.37 3.58
N LEU A 275 -0.78 52.13 4.42
CA LEU A 275 -1.01 53.57 4.29
C LEU A 275 -1.17 54.16 5.70
N PRO A 276 -0.44 55.22 6.09
CA PRO A 276 -0.46 55.75 7.46
C PRO A 276 -1.49 56.87 7.63
N GLY A 277 -2.13 56.93 8.81
CA GLY A 277 -2.95 58.06 9.25
C GLY A 277 -3.38 57.90 10.74
N PRO A 278 -3.56 59.01 11.48
CA PRO A 278 -2.97 59.15 12.82
C PRO A 278 -3.91 58.90 14.01
N GLU A 279 -3.26 58.52 15.12
CA GLU A 279 -3.57 58.70 16.55
C GLU A 279 -5.02 58.86 17.02
N GLY A 280 -5.41 57.98 17.96
CA GLY A 280 -6.58 58.17 18.83
C GLY A 280 -6.58 57.17 19.98
N SER A 281 -6.25 57.65 21.17
CA SER A 281 -6.21 56.93 22.45
C SER A 281 -7.56 56.31 22.84
N SER A 282 -7.58 55.02 23.20
CA SER A 282 -8.41 54.49 24.27
C SER A 282 -7.90 53.14 24.75
N LYS A 283 -7.58 53.07 26.06
CA LYS A 283 -7.39 51.82 26.79
C LYS A 283 -8.64 50.97 26.67
N ASP A 284 -8.50 49.75 26.18
CA ASP A 284 -9.44 48.68 26.53
C ASP A 284 -8.68 47.36 26.66
N GLN A 285 -9.00 46.62 27.72
CA GLN A 285 -8.33 45.38 28.11
C GLN A 285 -8.72 44.27 27.14
N GLY A 286 -7.81 43.92 26.23
CA GLY A 286 -7.91 42.67 25.48
C GLY A 286 -7.64 41.47 26.40
N PRO A 287 -8.36 40.34 26.25
CA PRO A 287 -7.99 39.10 26.90
C PRO A 287 -6.55 38.76 26.55
N LEU A 288 -5.75 38.34 27.54
CA LEU A 288 -4.42 37.78 27.31
C LEU A 288 -4.51 36.79 26.14
N GLU A 289 -3.79 37.09 25.06
CA GLU A 289 -3.37 36.04 24.13
C GLU A 289 -2.65 35.00 24.99
N GLU A 290 -3.27 33.83 25.13
CA GLU A 290 -2.65 32.67 25.72
C GLU A 290 -1.53 32.25 24.76
N GLU A 291 -0.36 32.87 24.94
CA GLU A 291 0.89 32.55 24.26
C GLU A 291 1.15 31.06 24.49
N THR A 292 0.83 30.24 23.49
CA THR A 292 0.95 28.80 23.57
C THR A 292 2.42 28.49 23.75
N ALA A 293 2.81 28.02 24.94
CA ALA A 293 4.20 27.84 25.33
C ALA A 293 5.04 27.21 24.19
N PRO A 294 6.19 27.79 23.82
CA PRO A 294 7.02 27.24 22.76
C PRO A 294 7.54 25.88 23.20
N LEU A 295 6.94 24.81 22.64
CA LEU A 295 7.46 23.44 22.65
C LEU A 295 8.99 23.47 22.44
N HIS A 296 9.73 22.92 23.40
CA HIS A 296 11.19 22.95 23.40
C HIS A 296 11.73 22.30 22.11
N PRO A 297 12.79 22.84 21.47
CA PRO A 297 13.32 22.32 20.19
C PRO A 297 13.58 20.80 20.20
N VAL A 298 13.96 20.25 21.36
CA VAL A 298 14.13 18.80 21.59
C VAL A 298 12.85 18.01 21.31
N GLN A 299 11.70 18.52 21.76
CA GLN A 299 10.40 17.87 21.58
C GLN A 299 9.94 17.92 20.13
N LEU A 300 10.26 19.00 19.41
CA LEU A 300 9.99 19.10 17.97
C LEU A 300 10.85 18.11 17.17
N THR A 301 12.15 18.03 17.49
CA THR A 301 13.05 17.02 16.90
C THR A 301 12.55 15.61 17.17
N PHE A 302 12.10 15.33 18.39
CA PHE A 302 11.50 14.03 18.75
C PHE A 302 10.27 13.70 17.89
N ILE A 303 9.38 14.66 17.66
CA ILE A 303 8.20 14.47 16.80
C ILE A 303 8.62 14.14 15.36
N TYR A 304 9.60 14.84 14.78
CA TYR A 304 10.07 14.52 13.42
C TYR A 304 10.73 13.15 13.32
N LEU A 305 11.53 12.75 14.32
CA LEU A 305 12.10 11.42 14.39
C LEU A 305 11.01 10.35 14.47
N LEU A 306 9.95 10.60 15.25
CA LEU A 306 8.80 9.72 15.37
C LEU A 306 8.05 9.59 14.04
N VAL A 307 7.82 10.71 13.33
CA VAL A 307 7.23 10.72 11.99
C VAL A 307 8.08 9.88 11.03
N ALA A 308 9.39 10.12 10.97
CA ALA A 308 10.29 9.36 10.09
C ALA A 308 10.29 7.86 10.43
N PHE A 309 10.35 7.51 11.72
CA PHE A 309 10.32 6.12 12.19
C PHE A 309 9.03 5.39 11.79
N VAL A 310 7.87 5.99 12.06
CA VAL A 310 6.58 5.37 11.75
C VAL A 310 6.38 5.20 10.24
N ASN A 311 6.85 6.15 9.44
CA ASN A 311 6.78 6.07 7.98
C ASN A 311 7.83 5.12 7.37
N ALA A 312 8.98 4.93 8.02
CA ALA A 312 9.93 3.88 7.67
C ALA A 312 9.28 2.50 7.85
N LEU A 313 8.63 2.26 8.99
CA LEU A 313 7.97 0.98 9.27
C LEU A 313 6.80 0.70 8.32
N THR A 314 5.89 1.66 8.17
CA THR A 314 4.62 1.44 7.47
C THR A 314 4.72 1.42 5.95
N ASN A 315 5.68 2.15 5.35
CA ASN A 315 5.77 2.27 3.88
C ASN A 315 7.04 1.65 3.30
N GLY A 316 8.05 1.34 4.13
CA GLY A 316 9.33 0.81 3.69
C GLY A 316 9.58 -0.61 4.19
N VAL A 317 9.69 -0.74 5.52
CA VAL A 317 10.22 -1.94 6.14
C VAL A 317 9.27 -3.13 6.02
N LEU A 318 8.05 -2.98 6.55
CA LEU A 318 7.12 -4.10 6.65
C LEU A 318 6.53 -4.52 5.30
N PRO A 319 6.09 -3.61 4.39
CA PRO A 319 5.56 -4.02 3.09
C PRO A 319 6.53 -4.91 2.29
N SER A 320 7.83 -4.65 2.39
CA SER A 320 8.88 -5.44 1.72
C SER A 320 8.94 -6.90 2.15
N VAL A 321 8.37 -7.24 3.31
CA VAL A 321 8.39 -8.60 3.88
C VAL A 321 7.01 -9.20 4.12
N GLN A 322 5.94 -8.56 3.64
CA GLN A 322 4.58 -9.03 3.89
C GLN A 322 4.32 -10.42 3.31
N THR A 323 4.82 -10.69 2.11
CA THR A 323 4.76 -12.01 1.46
C THR A 323 5.43 -13.08 2.32
N TYR A 324 6.64 -12.80 2.82
CA TYR A 324 7.40 -13.68 3.74
C TYR A 324 6.66 -13.97 5.04
N SER A 325 5.92 -13.00 5.59
CA SER A 325 5.18 -13.20 6.84
C SER A 325 3.83 -13.93 6.67
N CYS A 326 3.14 -13.74 5.53
CA CYS A 326 1.75 -14.14 5.38
C CYS A 326 1.55 -15.36 4.46
N LEU A 327 2.31 -15.48 3.37
CA LEU A 327 2.09 -16.56 2.39
C LEU A 327 2.36 -17.95 2.98
N SER A 328 3.22 -18.06 3.98
CA SER A 328 3.47 -19.31 4.72
C SER A 328 2.22 -19.84 5.44
N TYR A 329 1.28 -18.97 5.79
CA TYR A 329 -0.03 -19.32 6.36
C TYR A 329 -1.12 -19.52 5.29
N GLY A 330 -0.81 -19.25 4.03
CA GLY A 330 -1.69 -19.43 2.89
C GLY A 330 -2.09 -18.13 2.19
N PRO A 331 -2.54 -18.24 0.93
CA PRO A 331 -2.91 -17.10 0.09
C PRO A 331 -4.11 -16.32 0.63
N VAL A 332 -5.10 -17.01 1.21
CA VAL A 332 -6.28 -16.36 1.82
C VAL A 332 -5.87 -15.45 2.98
N THR A 333 -4.93 -15.91 3.81
CA THR A 333 -4.38 -15.14 4.94
C THR A 333 -3.64 -13.90 4.45
N TYR A 334 -2.88 -14.02 3.36
CA TYR A 334 -2.24 -12.88 2.70
C TYR A 334 -3.28 -11.85 2.21
N HIS A 335 -4.28 -12.29 1.42
CA HIS A 335 -5.30 -11.41 0.88
C HIS A 335 -6.06 -10.70 1.99
N LEU A 336 -6.46 -11.43 3.04
CA LEU A 336 -7.18 -10.86 4.18
C LEU A 336 -6.33 -9.82 4.93
N SER A 337 -5.05 -10.13 5.19
CA SER A 337 -4.09 -9.22 5.80
C SER A 337 -3.93 -7.94 4.97
N ALA A 338 -3.58 -8.06 3.69
CA ALA A 338 -3.37 -6.91 2.80
C ALA A 338 -4.61 -6.02 2.71
N THR A 339 -5.79 -6.63 2.56
CA THR A 339 -7.05 -5.91 2.43
C THR A 339 -7.42 -5.16 3.70
N LEU A 340 -7.49 -5.85 4.85
CA LEU A 340 -7.91 -5.24 6.10
C LEU A 340 -6.90 -4.19 6.57
N SER A 341 -5.60 -4.41 6.34
CA SER A 341 -4.56 -3.41 6.63
C SER A 341 -4.68 -2.17 5.75
N SER A 342 -5.05 -2.31 4.48
CA SER A 342 -5.30 -1.15 3.59
C SER A 342 -6.52 -0.34 4.03
N MET A 343 -7.59 -1.00 4.50
CA MET A 343 -8.78 -0.35 5.05
C MET A 343 -8.53 0.31 6.41
N ALA A 344 -7.60 -0.22 7.20
CA ALA A 344 -7.26 0.34 8.51
C ALA A 344 -6.70 1.77 8.42
N ASN A 345 -6.02 2.13 7.33
CA ASN A 345 -5.46 3.48 7.14
C ASN A 345 -6.54 4.59 7.05
N PRO A 346 -7.52 4.55 6.12
CA PRO A 346 -8.58 5.54 6.05
C PRO A 346 -9.52 5.50 7.26
N LEU A 347 -9.74 4.33 7.87
CA LEU A 347 -10.47 4.24 9.14
C LEU A 347 -9.72 4.96 10.26
N ALA A 348 -8.40 4.79 10.35
CA ALA A 348 -7.59 5.50 11.33
C ALA A 348 -7.60 7.02 11.10
N CYS A 349 -7.52 7.47 9.84
CA CYS A 349 -7.68 8.88 9.48
C CYS A 349 -9.09 9.42 9.82
N PHE A 350 -10.13 8.60 9.63
CA PHE A 350 -11.49 8.94 10.03
C PHE A 350 -11.61 9.08 11.55
N PHE A 351 -11.16 8.09 12.33
CA PHE A 351 -11.17 8.16 13.79
C PHE A 351 -10.31 9.32 14.31
N ALA A 352 -9.20 9.63 13.64
CA ALA A 352 -8.38 10.79 13.94
C ALA A 352 -9.14 12.11 13.84
N MET A 353 -10.09 12.23 12.91
CA MET A 353 -10.93 13.43 12.75
C MET A 353 -11.93 13.61 13.90
N PHE A 354 -12.51 12.53 14.43
CA PHE A 354 -13.53 12.59 15.49
C PHE A 354 -12.97 12.48 16.91
N LEU A 355 -11.84 11.79 17.08
CA LEU A 355 -11.17 11.56 18.35
C LEU A 355 -9.71 12.05 18.27
N PRO A 356 -9.48 13.37 18.05
CA PRO A 356 -8.13 13.90 18.02
C PRO A 356 -7.50 13.85 19.41
N SER A 357 -6.47 13.01 19.58
CA SER A 357 -5.68 12.98 20.81
C SER A 357 -4.31 13.63 20.56
N ARG A 358 -4.07 14.80 21.19
CA ARG A 358 -2.80 15.54 21.06
C ARG A 358 -1.76 15.16 22.11
N SER A 359 -2.02 14.14 22.93
CA SER A 359 -1.13 13.71 24.01
C SER A 359 0.06 12.93 23.44
N LEU A 360 1.25 13.55 23.45
CA LEU A 360 2.49 12.89 23.00
C LEU A 360 2.84 11.63 23.79
N PRO A 361 2.64 11.54 25.12
CA PRO A 361 2.80 10.28 25.84
C PRO A 361 1.88 9.18 25.34
N PHE A 362 0.60 9.50 25.07
CA PHE A 362 -0.35 8.55 24.50
C PHE A 362 0.07 8.08 23.11
N LEU A 363 0.50 9.02 22.26
CA LEU A 363 1.04 8.72 20.93
C LEU A 363 2.29 7.83 21.02
N GLY A 364 3.19 8.10 21.96
CA GLY A 364 4.36 7.27 22.24
C GLY A 364 3.99 5.83 22.63
N VAL A 365 3.02 5.66 23.54
CA VAL A 365 2.51 4.34 23.91
C VAL A 365 1.92 3.61 22.70
N LEU A 366 1.14 4.31 21.87
CA LEU A 366 0.54 3.72 20.67
C LEU A 366 1.60 3.34 19.62
N VAL A 367 2.69 4.10 19.50
CA VAL A 367 3.83 3.74 18.65
C VAL A 367 4.52 2.49 19.17
N VAL A 368 4.78 2.39 20.48
CA VAL A 368 5.39 1.19 21.07
C VAL A 368 4.51 -0.03 20.82
N PHE A 369 3.19 0.11 21.04
CA PHE A 369 2.22 -0.96 20.80
C PHE A 369 2.16 -1.38 19.32
N GLY A 370 2.03 -0.42 18.40
CA GLY A 370 2.05 -0.68 16.96
C GLY A 370 3.37 -1.32 16.49
N THR A 371 4.50 -0.84 17.01
CA THR A 371 5.83 -1.41 16.72
C THR A 371 5.96 -2.83 17.25
N GLY A 372 5.32 -3.17 18.38
CA GLY A 372 5.25 -4.54 18.90
C GLY A 372 4.61 -5.51 17.90
N PHE A 373 3.49 -5.13 17.28
CA PHE A 373 2.88 -5.93 16.20
C PHE A 373 3.77 -5.98 14.95
N GLY A 374 4.40 -4.85 14.59
CA GLY A 374 5.38 -4.82 13.50
C GLY A 374 6.56 -5.77 13.72
N ALA A 375 7.06 -5.84 14.96
CA ALA A 375 8.14 -6.76 15.34
C ALA A 375 7.69 -8.22 15.27
N TYR A 376 6.46 -8.53 15.68
CA TYR A 376 5.87 -9.86 15.48
C TYR A 376 5.79 -10.22 13.98
N ASN A 377 5.29 -9.32 13.13
CA ASN A 377 5.18 -9.56 11.69
C ASN A 377 6.56 -9.78 11.05
N MET A 378 7.56 -8.97 11.45
CA MET A 378 8.95 -9.14 11.00
C MET A 378 9.53 -10.48 11.49
N ALA A 379 9.25 -10.88 12.73
CA ALA A 379 9.69 -12.18 13.24
C ALA A 379 9.11 -13.34 12.43
N MET A 380 7.83 -13.28 12.05
CA MET A 380 7.21 -14.31 11.20
C MET A 380 7.85 -14.34 9.81
N ALA A 381 8.21 -13.19 9.25
CA ALA A 381 8.95 -13.14 8.00
C ALA A 381 10.35 -13.76 8.12
N VAL A 382 11.11 -13.45 9.17
CA VAL A 382 12.47 -13.99 9.40
C VAL A 382 12.43 -15.50 9.66
N MET A 383 11.38 -15.98 10.34
CA MET A 383 11.19 -17.41 10.61
C MET A 383 10.67 -18.21 9.41
N SER A 384 10.30 -17.54 8.31
CA SER A 384 9.92 -18.21 7.07
C SER A 384 11.11 -19.05 6.55
N PRO A 385 10.90 -20.34 6.20
CA PRO A 385 9.65 -20.96 5.76
C PRO A 385 8.70 -21.44 6.87
N CYS A 386 9.16 -21.53 8.12
CA CYS A 386 8.43 -22.14 9.23
C CYS A 386 8.11 -21.16 10.36
N PRO A 387 7.18 -20.21 10.14
CA PRO A 387 6.77 -19.28 11.18
C PRO A 387 5.97 -19.97 12.28
N LEU A 388 5.82 -19.29 13.42
CA LEU A 388 5.09 -19.84 14.57
C LEU A 388 3.63 -20.15 14.21
N LEU A 389 3.12 -21.29 14.68
CA LEU A 389 1.75 -21.75 14.44
C LEU A 389 1.39 -21.93 12.95
N GLN A 390 2.38 -22.19 12.07
CA GLN A 390 2.10 -22.60 10.69
C GLN A 390 1.19 -23.85 10.67
N GLY A 391 0.18 -23.87 9.81
CA GLY A 391 -0.79 -24.96 9.70
C GLY A 391 -1.89 -24.99 10.77
N HIS A 392 -1.88 -24.07 11.75
CA HIS A 392 -2.94 -23.93 12.74
C HIS A 392 -3.73 -22.64 12.48
N TRP A 393 -5.07 -22.74 12.51
CA TRP A 393 -5.98 -21.59 12.34
C TRP A 393 -5.70 -20.38 13.26
N GLY A 394 -5.08 -20.62 14.43
CA GLY A 394 -4.70 -19.56 15.37
C GLY A 394 -3.56 -18.70 14.84
N GLY A 395 -2.63 -19.28 14.08
CA GLY A 395 -1.55 -18.55 13.41
C GLY A 395 -2.10 -17.63 12.33
N GLU A 396 -3.04 -18.12 11.50
CA GLU A 396 -3.72 -17.34 10.47
C GLU A 396 -4.46 -16.11 11.04
N VAL A 397 -5.25 -16.31 12.10
CA VAL A 397 -5.98 -15.20 12.74
C VAL A 397 -5.01 -14.21 13.38
N LEU A 398 -3.95 -14.70 14.03
CA LEU A 398 -2.98 -13.86 14.75
C LEU A 398 -2.17 -12.99 13.79
N ILE A 399 -1.68 -13.54 12.67
CA ILE A 399 -0.92 -12.76 11.69
C ILE A 399 -1.79 -11.70 11.02
N VAL A 400 -3.04 -12.02 10.67
CA VAL A 400 -3.98 -11.04 10.11
C VAL A 400 -4.28 -9.94 11.12
N ALA A 401 -4.63 -10.30 12.36
CA ALA A 401 -4.92 -9.33 13.42
C ALA A 401 -3.72 -8.41 13.69
N SER A 402 -2.51 -8.98 13.74
CA SER A 402 -1.28 -8.23 13.96
C SER A 402 -1.02 -7.21 12.83
N TRP A 403 -1.18 -7.59 11.57
CA TRP A 403 -1.06 -6.67 10.42
C TRP A 403 -2.09 -5.55 10.43
N VAL A 404 -3.33 -5.84 10.81
CA VAL A 404 -4.40 -4.84 10.91
C VAL A 404 -4.13 -3.86 12.05
N LEU A 405 -3.74 -4.36 13.23
CA LEU A 405 -3.44 -3.53 14.40
C LEU A 405 -2.18 -2.69 14.17
N PHE A 406 -1.12 -3.27 13.58
CA PHE A 406 0.06 -2.54 13.14
C PHE A 406 -0.31 -1.36 12.22
N SER A 407 -1.07 -1.63 11.15
CA SER A 407 -1.47 -0.60 10.18
C SER A 407 -2.36 0.46 10.82
N GLY A 408 -3.39 0.06 11.56
CA GLY A 408 -4.35 0.97 12.19
C GLY A 408 -3.72 1.87 13.25
N CYS A 409 -2.96 1.29 14.19
CA CYS A 409 -2.29 2.05 15.25
C CYS A 409 -1.32 3.07 14.68
N LEU A 410 -0.42 2.65 13.77
CA LEU A 410 0.59 3.54 13.21
C LEU A 410 -0.01 4.57 12.24
N SER A 411 -1.10 4.24 11.53
CA SER A 411 -1.80 5.22 10.70
C SER A 411 -2.50 6.29 11.52
N TYR A 412 -3.09 5.93 12.67
CA TYR A 412 -3.64 6.91 13.60
C TYR A 412 -2.56 7.84 14.15
N VAL A 413 -1.40 7.27 14.54
CA VAL A 413 -0.25 8.08 14.98
C VAL A 413 0.19 9.04 13.87
N LYS A 414 0.37 8.57 12.63
CA LYS A 414 0.76 9.42 11.49
C LYS A 414 -0.20 10.59 11.33
N ALA A 415 -1.51 10.34 11.37
CA ALA A 415 -2.53 11.37 11.27
C ALA A 415 -2.43 12.40 12.41
N MET A 416 -2.31 11.95 13.66
CA MET A 416 -2.16 12.84 14.82
C MET A 416 -0.88 13.67 14.78
N LEU A 417 0.27 13.07 14.44
CA LEU A 417 1.55 13.79 14.35
C LEU A 417 1.49 14.86 13.26
N GLY A 418 0.86 14.56 12.12
CA GLY A 418 0.58 15.53 11.07
C GLY A 418 -0.26 16.71 11.56
N MET A 419 -1.31 16.45 12.35
CA MET A 419 -2.14 17.51 12.94
C MET A 419 -1.37 18.36 13.97
N ILE A 420 -0.59 17.73 14.85
CA ILE A 420 0.24 18.46 15.84
C ILE A 420 1.25 19.38 15.14
N LEU A 421 1.93 18.91 14.09
CA LEU A 421 2.90 19.73 13.35
C LEU A 421 2.24 20.85 12.54
N ARG A 422 1.04 20.60 12.01
CA ARG A 422 0.25 21.59 11.29
C ARG A 422 -0.17 22.76 12.18
N ASP A 423 -0.62 22.47 13.40
CA ASP A 423 -1.06 23.49 14.37
C ASP A 423 0.08 24.46 14.75
N ARG A 424 1.34 24.10 14.51
CA ARG A 424 2.51 24.91 14.87
C ARG A 424 2.88 25.94 13.81
N SER A 425 3.11 25.49 12.56
CA SER A 425 3.44 26.40 11.46
C SER A 425 3.37 25.71 10.10
N ARG A 426 3.21 26.52 9.04
CA ARG A 426 3.31 26.05 7.65
C ARG A 426 4.66 25.39 7.35
N SER A 427 5.75 25.94 7.88
CA SER A 427 7.09 25.38 7.72
C SER A 427 7.22 24.02 8.41
N ALA A 428 6.62 23.84 9.60
CA ALA A 428 6.64 22.57 10.30
C ALA A 428 5.89 21.47 9.54
N LEU A 429 4.79 21.82 8.86
CA LEU A 429 4.08 20.89 7.99
C LEU A 429 4.89 20.49 6.75
N LEU A 430 5.65 21.41 6.16
CA LEU A 430 6.58 21.07 5.06
C LEU A 430 7.67 20.11 5.51
N TRP A 431 8.29 20.37 6.68
CA TRP A 431 9.28 19.46 7.27
C TRP A 431 8.67 18.12 7.71
N CYS A 432 7.39 18.08 8.08
CA CYS A 432 6.66 16.84 8.30
C CYS A 432 6.62 15.99 7.01
N GLY A 433 6.26 16.60 5.88
CA GLY A 433 6.25 15.91 4.58
C GLY A 433 7.63 15.39 4.19
N ALA A 434 8.68 16.20 4.41
CA ALA A 434 10.06 15.77 4.19
C ALA A 434 10.45 14.59 5.10
N ALA A 435 10.08 14.62 6.39
CA ALA A 435 10.35 13.54 7.35
C ALA A 435 9.60 12.24 7.00
N VAL A 436 8.35 12.34 6.53
CA VAL A 436 7.57 11.19 6.02
C VAL A 436 8.32 10.52 4.87
N GLN A 437 8.69 11.29 3.84
CA GLN A 437 9.37 10.76 2.66
C GLN A 437 10.74 10.19 2.98
N LEU A 438 11.53 10.89 3.80
CA LEU A 438 12.84 10.45 4.24
C LEU A 438 12.73 9.13 5.01
N GLY A 439 11.81 9.04 5.97
CA GLY A 439 11.58 7.82 6.75
C GLY A 439 11.27 6.62 5.85
N SER A 440 10.29 6.77 4.96
CA SER A 440 9.90 5.70 4.04
C SER A 440 11.02 5.31 3.08
N LEU A 441 11.81 6.27 2.57
CA LEU A 441 12.98 5.99 1.72
C LEU A 441 14.07 5.23 2.49
N VAL A 442 14.37 5.64 3.73
CA VAL A 442 15.33 4.95 4.59
C VAL A 442 14.87 3.52 4.86
N GLY A 443 13.59 3.30 5.14
CA GLY A 443 13.03 1.96 5.32
C GLY A 443 13.20 1.06 4.09
N ALA A 444 12.93 1.60 2.89
CA ALA A 444 13.08 0.86 1.63
C ALA A 444 14.55 0.55 1.30
N LEU A 445 15.44 1.54 1.42
CA LEU A 445 16.88 1.37 1.17
C LEU A 445 17.55 0.45 2.21
N LEU A 446 17.00 0.36 3.43
CA LEU A 446 17.44 -0.60 4.42
C LEU A 446 16.97 -2.01 4.06
N MET A 447 15.69 -2.20 3.73
CA MET A 447 15.18 -3.54 3.47
C MET A 447 15.62 -4.13 2.14
N PHE A 448 15.85 -3.31 1.12
CA PHE A 448 16.26 -3.80 -0.19
C PHE A 448 17.52 -4.70 -0.15
N PRO A 449 18.67 -4.28 0.43
CA PRO A 449 19.83 -5.15 0.55
C PRO A 449 19.60 -6.32 1.52
N LEU A 450 18.82 -6.14 2.59
CA LEU A 450 18.51 -7.22 3.54
C LEU A 450 17.75 -8.37 2.86
N VAL A 451 16.83 -8.03 1.96
CA VAL A 451 16.00 -8.99 1.21
C VAL A 451 16.76 -9.54 0.00
N ASN A 452 17.36 -8.69 -0.84
CA ASN A 452 17.90 -9.10 -2.15
C ASN A 452 19.36 -9.56 -2.11
N VAL A 453 20.19 -8.90 -1.29
CA VAL A 453 21.65 -9.11 -1.28
C VAL A 453 22.05 -10.08 -0.18
N LEU A 454 21.63 -9.79 1.05
CA LEU A 454 21.89 -10.64 2.21
C LEU A 454 20.99 -11.87 2.27
N ARG A 455 19.87 -11.86 1.53
CA ARG A 455 18.91 -12.98 1.44
C ARG A 455 18.49 -13.52 2.81
N LEU A 456 18.20 -12.61 3.75
CA LEU A 456 17.84 -12.97 5.13
C LEU A 456 16.48 -13.67 5.24
N PHE A 457 15.65 -13.60 4.20
CA PHE A 457 14.30 -14.15 4.18
C PHE A 457 14.20 -15.27 3.16
N SER A 458 13.59 -16.39 3.56
CA SER A 458 13.41 -17.56 2.71
C SER A 458 11.94 -17.69 2.29
N SER A 459 11.69 -18.08 1.04
CA SER A 459 10.34 -18.38 0.56
C SER A 459 9.78 -19.62 1.26
N ALA A 460 8.49 -19.58 1.61
CA ALA A 460 7.80 -20.72 2.19
C ALA A 460 7.01 -21.50 1.15
N ASP A 461 7.05 -22.83 1.27
CA ASP A 461 6.05 -23.70 0.68
C ASP A 461 4.95 -23.93 1.73
N PHE A 462 3.72 -23.53 1.42
CA PHE A 462 2.55 -23.70 2.29
C PHE A 462 2.31 -25.16 2.71
N CYS A 463 2.62 -26.11 1.81
CA CYS A 463 2.33 -27.53 2.01
C CYS A 463 3.50 -28.30 2.62
N SER A 464 4.71 -27.74 2.57
CA SER A 464 5.89 -28.36 3.16
C SER A 464 6.08 -27.89 4.60
N LEU A 465 6.15 -28.84 5.52
CA LEU A 465 6.55 -28.60 6.91
C LEU A 465 8.07 -28.82 7.10
N GLN A 466 8.83 -28.91 6.01
CA GLN A 466 10.28 -29.04 6.08
C GLN A 466 10.92 -27.68 6.35
N CYS A 467 11.49 -27.60 7.55
CA CYS A 467 12.43 -26.61 8.03
C CYS A 467 13.77 -27.34 8.22
#